data_AF-Q3MT16-F1
#
_entry.id   AF-Q3MT16-F1
#
_cell.length_a   1.000
_cell.length_b   1.000
_cell.length_c   1.000
_cell.angle_alpha   90.00
_cell.angle_beta   90.00
_cell.angle_gamma   90.00
#
_symmetry.space_group_name_H-M   'P 1'
#
loop_
_entity.id
_entity.type
_entity.pdbx_description
1 polymer ?
#
loop_
_entity_poly.entity_id
_entity_poly.type
_entity_poly.pdbx_seq_one_letter_code
_entity_poly.pdbx_strand_id
1 'polypeptide(L)'
;GWGLTNESLKVLTEGLLPETREFLKSRGGTYMNGDLHHPHISFTDGTYDGRYAFMNDKANTRVARVRLDVMKCDKIIQLPNQHTVHGLRLQKYPRTGYVFANGEDGVPIPNDGKVLDDPKKYHSIFSAIDADTMKVAWQVMVDGNLDNVDADYQGKYAFSTCY
;
A
#
# COMPACT_ATOMS: atom_id res chain seq x y z
N GLY A 1 9.00 -20.42 8.82
CA GLY A 1 7.85 -20.22 9.73
C GLY A 1 6.85 -19.28 9.10
N TRP A 2 7.22 -18.02 8.88
CA TRP A 2 6.37 -17.04 8.18
C TRP A 2 5.87 -17.57 6.83
N GLY A 3 4.58 -17.42 6.55
CA GLY A 3 3.91 -18.01 5.38
C GLY A 3 3.38 -19.43 5.60
N LEU A 4 3.66 -20.03 6.76
CA LEU A 4 3.24 -21.40 7.11
C LEU A 4 2.53 -21.48 8.47
N THR A 5 2.93 -20.66 9.45
CA THR A 5 2.27 -20.68 10.77
C THR A 5 0.93 -19.95 10.74
N ASN A 6 -0.01 -20.39 11.58
CA ASN A 6 -1.36 -19.79 11.69
C ASN A 6 -1.31 -18.28 11.93
N GLU A 7 -0.37 -17.81 12.75
CA GLU A 7 -0.21 -16.39 13.08
C GLU A 7 0.21 -15.58 11.84
N SER A 8 1.16 -16.10 11.06
CA SER A 8 1.61 -15.43 9.83
C SER A 8 0.56 -15.50 8.71
N LEU A 9 -0.13 -16.63 8.59
CA LEU A 9 -1.23 -16.79 7.62
C LEU A 9 -2.39 -15.84 7.93
N LYS A 10 -2.67 -15.59 9.22
CA LYS A 10 -3.62 -14.55 9.61
C LYS A 10 -3.19 -13.18 9.09
N VAL A 11 -1.96 -12.74 9.36
CA VAL A 11 -1.46 -11.43 8.89
C VAL A 11 -1.46 -11.34 7.36
N LEU A 12 -1.07 -12.41 6.68
CA LEU A 12 -0.99 -12.47 5.22
C LEU A 12 -2.37 -12.47 4.52
N THR A 13 -3.44 -12.84 5.23
CA THR A 13 -4.76 -13.04 4.61
C THR A 13 -5.86 -12.15 5.15
N GLU A 14 -5.74 -11.58 6.36
CA GLU A 14 -6.82 -10.80 6.98
C GLU A 14 -7.14 -9.49 6.24
N GLY A 15 -6.14 -8.90 5.57
CA GLY A 15 -6.29 -7.67 4.77
C GLY A 15 -6.49 -7.89 3.27
N LEU A 16 -6.72 -9.12 2.81
CA LEU A 16 -7.02 -9.41 1.40
C LEU A 16 -8.44 -8.98 1.05
N LEU A 17 -8.62 -8.48 -0.18
CA LEU A 17 -9.94 -8.23 -0.76
C LEU A 17 -10.70 -9.55 -0.94
N PRO A 18 -12.04 -9.54 -0.90
CA PRO A 18 -12.85 -10.74 -1.08
C PRO A 18 -12.52 -11.51 -2.37
N GLU A 19 -12.39 -10.79 -3.48
CA GLU A 19 -12.10 -11.35 -4.80
C GLU A 19 -10.72 -12.01 -4.83
N THR A 20 -9.73 -11.37 -4.20
CA THR A 20 -8.38 -11.92 -4.06
C THR A 20 -8.37 -13.16 -3.18
N ARG A 21 -9.15 -13.18 -2.10
CA ARG A 21 -9.27 -14.36 -1.24
C ARG A 21 -9.82 -15.54 -2.04
N GLU A 22 -10.87 -15.32 -2.84
CA GLU A 22 -11.42 -16.36 -3.72
C GLU A 22 -10.39 -16.80 -4.77
N PHE A 23 -9.69 -15.87 -5.40
CA PHE A 23 -8.63 -16.15 -6.37
C PHE A 23 -7.50 -17.02 -5.79
N LEU A 24 -7.12 -16.80 -4.53
CA LEU A 24 -5.99 -17.50 -3.90
C LEU A 24 -6.36 -18.86 -3.29
N LYS A 25 -7.65 -19.21 -3.13
CA LYS A 25 -8.08 -20.51 -2.57
C LYS A 25 -7.44 -21.71 -3.27
N SER A 26 -7.33 -21.68 -4.60
CA SER A 26 -6.71 -22.74 -5.40
C SER A 26 -5.21 -22.53 -5.68
N ARG A 27 -4.59 -21.50 -5.08
CA ARG A 27 -3.21 -21.06 -5.36
C ARG A 27 -2.34 -20.95 -4.10
N GLY A 28 -2.65 -21.76 -3.09
CA GLY A 28 -1.89 -21.80 -1.82
C GLY A 28 -2.49 -20.96 -0.69
N GLY A 29 -3.65 -20.32 -0.89
CA GLY A 29 -4.38 -19.59 0.14
C GLY A 29 -3.83 -18.20 0.48
N THR A 30 -2.61 -17.87 0.03
CA THR A 30 -2.01 -16.54 0.11
C THR A 30 -0.99 -16.34 -1.02
N TYR A 31 -0.47 -15.13 -1.20
CA TYR A 31 0.61 -14.85 -2.14
C TYR A 31 1.93 -15.41 -1.63
N MET A 32 2.67 -16.10 -2.51
CA MET A 32 3.97 -16.70 -2.23
C MET A 32 5.15 -15.82 -2.62
N ASN A 33 4.89 -14.61 -3.13
CA ASN A 33 5.88 -13.62 -3.50
C ASN A 33 5.40 -12.20 -3.12
N GLY A 34 6.31 -11.25 -3.24
CA GLY A 34 6.06 -9.81 -3.18
C GLY A 34 7.29 -9.06 -3.70
N ASP A 35 7.12 -7.79 -4.01
CA ASP A 35 8.17 -6.92 -4.53
C ASP A 35 8.24 -5.62 -3.73
N LEU A 36 9.20 -5.54 -2.80
CA LEU A 36 9.31 -4.48 -1.80
C LEU A 36 10.39 -3.48 -2.20
N HIS A 37 10.01 -2.20 -2.33
CA HIS A 37 10.92 -1.14 -2.79
C HIS A 37 11.25 -0.11 -1.70
N HIS A 38 10.24 0.36 -0.95
CA HIS A 38 10.32 1.58 -0.14
C HIS A 38 10.01 1.34 1.35
N PRO A 39 10.99 0.88 2.17
CA PRO A 39 10.82 0.80 3.62
C PRO A 39 11.05 2.16 4.31
N HIS A 40 10.10 2.60 5.14
CA HIS A 40 10.19 3.85 5.90
C HIS A 40 9.73 3.73 7.35
N ILE A 41 10.43 4.40 8.27
CA ILE A 41 10.14 4.38 9.71
C ILE A 41 9.20 5.53 10.08
N SER A 42 8.26 5.29 10.99
CA SER A 42 7.29 6.29 11.46
C SER A 42 7.94 7.52 12.09
N PHE A 43 7.23 8.64 11.97
CA PHE A 43 7.63 9.95 12.44
C PHE A 43 6.75 10.47 13.59
N THR A 44 7.36 11.28 14.45
CA THR A 44 6.71 12.25 15.35
C THR A 44 7.52 13.55 15.25
N ASP A 45 6.84 14.69 15.08
CA ASP A 45 7.44 16.02 14.94
C ASP A 45 8.60 16.08 13.91
N GLY A 46 8.45 15.40 12.78
CA GLY A 46 9.44 15.41 11.69
C GLY A 46 10.68 14.55 11.94
N THR A 47 10.78 13.84 13.06
CA THR A 47 11.85 12.88 13.37
C THR A 47 11.33 11.46 13.52
N TYR A 48 12.18 10.45 13.29
CA TYR A 48 11.82 9.06 13.50
C TYR A 48 11.47 8.80 14.97
N ASP A 49 10.36 8.10 15.20
CA ASP A 49 9.86 7.74 16.53
C ASP A 49 10.03 6.25 16.88
N GLY A 50 10.51 5.44 15.94
CA GLY A 50 10.87 4.04 16.17
C GLY A 50 9.70 3.10 16.48
N ARG A 51 8.45 3.48 16.20
CA ARG A 51 7.28 2.62 16.46
C ARG A 51 7.09 1.54 15.38
N TYR A 52 7.08 1.97 14.11
CA TYR A 52 6.76 1.11 12.97
C TYR A 52 7.69 1.36 11.79
N ALA A 53 7.85 0.34 10.96
CA ALA A 53 8.30 0.50 9.58
C ALA A 53 7.17 0.11 8.61
N PHE A 54 7.03 0.85 7.53
CA PHE A 54 6.03 0.62 6.48
C PHE A 54 6.72 0.37 5.16
N MET A 55 6.11 -0.45 4.30
CA MET A 55 6.69 -0.86 3.04
C MET A 55 5.63 -1.32 2.04
N ASN A 56 5.90 -1.11 0.76
CA ASN A 56 5.02 -1.51 -0.34
C ASN A 56 5.26 -2.95 -0.77
N ASP A 57 4.28 -3.48 -1.51
CA ASP A 57 4.42 -4.62 -2.39
C ASP A 57 3.88 -4.21 -3.78
N LYS A 58 4.80 -3.97 -4.71
CA LYS A 58 4.48 -3.60 -6.09
C LYS A 58 3.77 -4.74 -6.82
N ALA A 59 4.22 -5.97 -6.61
CA ALA A 59 3.76 -7.14 -7.36
C ALA A 59 2.28 -7.48 -7.12
N ASN A 60 1.78 -7.31 -5.89
CA ASN A 60 0.41 -7.73 -5.54
C ASN A 60 -0.45 -6.62 -4.91
N THR A 61 -0.06 -5.36 -5.08
CA THR A 61 -0.82 -4.18 -4.63
C THR A 61 -1.12 -4.18 -3.13
N ARG A 62 -0.08 -4.37 -2.30
CA ARG A 62 -0.23 -4.41 -0.84
C ARG A 62 0.68 -3.39 -0.14
N VAL A 63 0.32 -3.07 1.10
CA VAL A 63 1.16 -2.32 2.03
C VAL A 63 1.28 -3.09 3.32
N ALA A 64 2.50 -3.21 3.84
CA ALA A 64 2.81 -3.92 5.07
C ALA A 64 3.32 -2.95 6.15
N ARG A 65 3.07 -3.31 7.41
CA ARG A 65 3.62 -2.67 8.60
C ARG A 65 4.39 -3.68 9.44
N VAL A 66 5.56 -3.26 9.90
CA VAL A 66 6.43 -3.98 10.81
C VAL A 66 6.47 -3.22 12.13
N ARG A 67 6.22 -3.94 13.22
CA ARG A 67 6.47 -3.49 14.58
C ARG A 67 7.95 -3.54 14.89
N LEU A 68 8.54 -2.42 15.29
CA LEU A 68 9.99 -2.32 15.52
C LEU A 68 10.42 -2.85 16.89
N ASP A 69 9.51 -2.92 17.87
CA ASP A 69 9.79 -3.48 19.19
C ASP A 69 10.04 -5.00 19.17
N VAL A 70 9.42 -5.71 18.21
CA VAL A 70 9.61 -7.16 18.00
C VAL A 70 10.21 -7.51 16.63
N MET A 71 10.45 -6.51 15.78
CA MET A 71 10.96 -6.66 14.40
C MET A 71 10.18 -7.70 13.58
N LYS A 72 8.84 -7.62 13.62
CA LYS A 72 7.94 -8.51 12.85
C LYS A 72 6.82 -7.75 12.16
N CYS A 73 6.47 -8.21 10.97
CA CYS A 73 5.28 -7.76 10.26
C CYS A 73 4.03 -8.10 11.08
N ASP A 74 3.22 -7.09 11.39
CA ASP A 74 2.00 -7.24 12.19
C ASP A 74 0.73 -7.01 11.37
N LYS A 75 0.83 -6.28 10.24
CA LYS A 75 -0.29 -5.96 9.37
C LYS A 75 0.13 -5.95 7.90
N ILE A 76 -0.75 -6.49 7.05
CA ILE A 76 -0.69 -6.35 5.60
C ILE A 76 -2.10 -6.03 5.12
N ILE A 77 -2.24 -5.03 4.25
CA ILE A 77 -3.49 -4.73 3.56
C ILE A 77 -3.31 -4.73 2.05
N GLN A 78 -4.34 -5.14 1.34
CA GLN A 78 -4.46 -4.94 -0.10
C GLN A 78 -5.26 -3.66 -0.37
N LEU A 79 -4.77 -2.83 -1.29
CA LEU A 79 -5.45 -1.59 -1.64
C LEU A 79 -6.50 -1.83 -2.74
N PRO A 80 -7.77 -1.43 -2.55
CA PRO A 80 -8.79 -1.50 -3.60
C PRO A 80 -8.57 -0.40 -4.65
N ASN A 81 -9.18 -0.55 -5.83
CA ASN A 81 -9.16 0.40 -6.96
C ASN A 81 -7.79 0.70 -7.57
N GLN A 82 -6.71 0.34 -6.88
CA GLN A 82 -5.33 0.60 -7.27
C GLN A 82 -4.72 -0.67 -7.85
N HIS A 83 -3.83 -0.50 -8.83
CA HIS A 83 -2.98 -1.57 -9.32
C HIS A 83 -1.52 -1.19 -9.10
N THR A 84 -0.77 -2.12 -8.53
CA THR A 84 0.57 -1.94 -7.94
C THR A 84 0.59 -1.00 -6.73
N VAL A 85 1.64 -1.11 -5.94
CA VAL A 85 2.06 -0.05 -5.03
C VAL A 85 3.54 0.19 -5.27
N HIS A 86 3.92 1.33 -5.86
CA HIS A 86 5.32 1.68 -6.08
C HIS A 86 5.81 2.65 -5.01
N GLY A 87 5.78 3.96 -5.30
CA GLY A 87 6.13 5.00 -4.33
C GLY A 87 5.35 4.83 -3.04
N LEU A 88 6.10 4.80 -1.92
CA LEU A 88 5.52 4.83 -0.58
C LEU A 88 6.35 5.72 0.32
N ARG A 89 5.71 6.69 0.98
CA ARG A 89 6.31 7.55 2.00
C ARG A 89 5.30 7.86 3.10
N LEU A 90 5.79 8.47 4.16
CA LEU A 90 5.02 8.72 5.38
C LEU A 90 4.79 10.20 5.57
N GLN A 91 3.62 10.55 6.10
CA GLN A 91 3.42 11.86 6.71
C GLN A 91 4.46 12.07 7.81
N LYS A 92 5.19 13.19 7.72
CA LYS A 92 6.30 13.51 8.64
C LYS A 92 5.84 14.32 9.85
N TYR A 93 4.83 15.18 9.69
CA TYR A 93 4.36 16.12 10.70
C TYR A 93 2.81 16.18 10.77
N PRO A 94 2.21 16.36 11.97
CA PRO A 94 2.84 16.35 13.30
C PRO A 94 3.29 14.94 13.73
N ARG A 95 2.83 13.91 13.02
CA ARG A 95 3.27 12.52 13.14
C ARG A 95 2.92 11.77 11.87
N THR A 96 3.38 10.52 11.76
CA THR A 96 2.84 9.58 10.76
C THR A 96 1.41 9.18 11.15
N GLY A 97 0.44 10.01 10.74
CA GLY A 97 -0.98 9.66 10.71
C GLY A 97 -1.34 8.92 9.41
N TYR A 98 -0.73 9.32 8.30
CA TYR A 98 -0.90 8.66 7.00
C TYR A 98 0.39 8.03 6.45
N VAL A 99 0.20 6.89 5.80
CA VAL A 99 1.13 6.28 4.83
C VAL A 99 0.57 6.60 3.44
N PHE A 100 1.37 7.25 2.60
CA PHE A 100 1.00 7.59 1.24
C PHE A 100 1.58 6.57 0.27
N ALA A 101 0.77 6.13 -0.69
CA ALA A 101 1.09 5.03 -1.59
C ALA A 101 0.58 5.33 -3.02
N ASN A 102 1.45 5.16 -4.01
CA ASN A 102 1.16 5.38 -5.42
C ASN A 102 0.79 4.08 -6.15
N GLY A 103 -0.29 4.10 -6.93
CA GLY A 103 -0.57 3.10 -7.97
C GLY A 103 0.08 3.48 -9.28
N GLU A 104 1.17 2.81 -9.65
CA GLU A 104 1.96 3.11 -10.84
C GLU A 104 1.23 2.72 -12.12
N ASP A 105 0.53 1.58 -12.12
CA ASP A 105 -0.21 1.11 -13.27
C ASP A 105 -1.58 1.78 -13.37
N GLY A 106 -1.81 2.49 -14.47
CA GLY A 106 -3.13 3.00 -14.84
C GLY A 106 -4.03 1.88 -15.35
N VAL A 107 -5.22 1.74 -14.78
CA VAL A 107 -6.21 0.72 -15.17
C VAL A 107 -7.61 1.33 -15.29
N PRO A 108 -8.56 0.70 -16.01
CA PRO A 108 -9.94 1.15 -15.97
C PRO A 108 -10.56 0.89 -14.61
N ILE A 109 -11.44 1.79 -14.16
CA ILE A 109 -12.13 1.67 -12.87
C ILE A 109 -13.64 1.74 -13.12
N PRO A 110 -14.39 0.64 -12.90
CA PRO A 110 -13.94 -0.68 -12.43
C PRO A 110 -13.14 -1.46 -13.49
N ASN A 111 -12.21 -2.31 -13.04
CA ASN A 111 -11.42 -3.19 -13.89
C ASN A 111 -12.11 -4.57 -14.05
N ASP A 112 -13.25 -4.58 -14.75
CA ASP A 112 -14.13 -5.75 -14.89
C ASP A 112 -13.92 -6.54 -16.20
N GLY A 113 -12.88 -6.20 -16.96
CA GLY A 113 -12.54 -6.85 -18.23
C GLY A 113 -13.33 -6.36 -19.45
N LYS A 114 -14.21 -5.36 -19.31
CA LYS A 114 -14.94 -4.78 -20.46
C LYS A 114 -14.16 -3.73 -21.24
N VAL A 115 -13.21 -3.07 -20.59
CA VAL A 115 -12.31 -2.09 -21.23
C VAL A 115 -10.90 -2.67 -21.18
N LEU A 116 -10.34 -3.00 -22.33
CA LEU A 116 -9.02 -3.65 -22.42
C LEU A 116 -8.02 -2.85 -23.26
N ASP A 117 -8.51 -1.92 -24.08
CA ASP A 117 -7.76 -1.26 -25.16
C ASP A 117 -8.09 0.24 -25.31
N ASP A 118 -8.66 0.87 -24.28
CA ASP A 118 -8.99 2.31 -24.26
C ASP A 118 -8.25 3.03 -23.11
N PRO A 119 -6.97 3.41 -23.30
CA PRO A 119 -6.16 4.06 -22.26
C PRO A 119 -6.72 5.37 -21.75
N LYS A 120 -7.65 6.02 -22.46
CA LYS A 120 -8.31 7.26 -22.00
C LYS A 120 -9.22 7.03 -20.81
N LYS A 121 -9.59 5.78 -20.54
CA LYS A 121 -10.39 5.37 -19.38
C LYS A 121 -9.52 4.85 -18.24
N TYR A 122 -8.20 4.88 -18.39
CA TYR A 122 -7.28 4.33 -17.40
C TYR A 122 -6.89 5.43 -16.43
N HIS A 123 -6.88 5.08 -15.15
CA HIS A 123 -6.56 6.01 -14.08
C HIS A 123 -5.59 5.35 -13.11
N SER A 124 -4.68 6.15 -12.57
CA SER A 124 -3.87 5.79 -11.41
C SER A 124 -4.52 6.32 -10.15
N ILE A 125 -4.28 5.61 -9.04
CA ILE A 125 -4.84 5.93 -7.73
C ILE A 125 -3.71 6.28 -6.77
N PHE A 126 -3.83 7.44 -6.12
CA PHE A 126 -3.05 7.83 -4.96
C PHE A 126 -3.83 7.44 -3.70
N SER A 127 -3.21 6.68 -2.80
CA SER A 127 -3.85 6.19 -1.58
C SER A 127 -3.22 6.80 -0.33
N ALA A 128 -4.06 7.24 0.61
CA ALA A 128 -3.66 7.48 1.99
C ALA A 128 -4.22 6.38 2.89
N ILE A 129 -3.32 5.77 3.65
CA ILE A 129 -3.62 4.68 4.58
C ILE A 129 -3.41 5.22 6.00
N ASP A 130 -4.40 5.03 6.87
CA ASP A 130 -4.26 5.33 8.29
C ASP A 130 -3.19 4.41 8.91
N ALA A 131 -2.14 5.03 9.44
CA ALA A 131 -0.92 4.33 9.87
C ALA A 131 -1.11 3.45 11.11
N ASP A 132 -2.12 3.77 11.94
CA ASP A 132 -2.37 3.09 13.21
C ASP A 132 -3.31 1.90 13.02
N THR A 133 -4.38 2.09 12.26
CA THR A 133 -5.38 1.07 11.96
C THR A 133 -5.02 0.18 10.79
N MET A 134 -4.10 0.62 9.92
CA MET A 134 -3.78 -0.02 8.64
C MET A 134 -5.05 -0.23 7.81
N LYS A 135 -5.79 0.86 7.57
CA LYS A 135 -6.96 0.88 6.69
C LYS A 135 -6.82 2.04 5.71
N VAL A 136 -7.38 1.88 4.50
CA VAL A 136 -7.47 3.00 3.56
C VAL A 136 -8.32 4.10 4.19
N ALA A 137 -7.74 5.29 4.34
CA ALA A 137 -8.43 6.46 4.85
C ALA A 137 -9.18 7.17 3.72
N TRP A 138 -8.51 7.37 2.58
CA TRP A 138 -9.07 7.96 1.37
C TRP A 138 -8.16 7.68 0.17
N GLN A 139 -8.71 7.86 -1.03
CA GLN A 139 -8.01 7.71 -2.30
C GLN A 139 -8.31 8.89 -3.23
N VAL A 140 -7.37 9.23 -4.10
CA VAL A 140 -7.50 10.27 -5.12
C VAL A 140 -7.18 9.66 -6.47
N MET A 141 -8.11 9.79 -7.41
CA MET A 141 -7.90 9.46 -8.81
C MET A 141 -7.17 10.61 -9.50
N VAL A 142 -6.17 10.31 -10.31
CA VAL A 142 -5.34 11.32 -10.98
C VAL A 142 -5.27 11.12 -12.49
N ASP A 143 -4.92 12.19 -13.19
CA ASP A 143 -4.46 12.13 -14.58
C ASP A 143 -2.97 11.79 -14.63
N GLY A 144 -2.58 10.96 -15.59
CA GLY A 144 -1.23 10.41 -15.65
C GLY A 144 -1.02 9.26 -14.67
N ASN A 145 0.20 8.72 -14.65
CA ASN A 145 0.57 7.66 -13.72
C ASN A 145 1.15 8.22 -12.40
N LEU A 146 1.55 7.34 -11.48
CA LEU A 146 2.15 7.74 -10.21
C LEU A 146 3.40 6.90 -9.90
N ASP A 147 4.55 7.55 -9.85
CA ASP A 147 5.83 6.88 -9.60
C ASP A 147 6.22 6.96 -8.11
N ASN A 148 7.04 7.93 -7.70
CA ASN A 148 7.44 8.12 -6.31
C ASN A 148 6.57 9.18 -5.63
N VAL A 149 6.54 9.16 -4.29
CA VAL A 149 5.79 10.11 -3.44
C VAL A 149 6.67 10.57 -2.28
N ASP A 150 6.49 11.80 -1.81
CA ASP A 150 6.92 12.23 -0.47
C ASP A 150 5.91 13.23 0.14
N ALA A 151 6.15 13.60 1.40
CA ALA A 151 5.31 14.53 2.16
C ALA A 151 6.12 15.70 2.72
N ASP A 152 5.46 16.82 3.00
CA ASP A 152 6.09 17.99 3.59
C ASP A 152 6.34 17.83 5.10
N TYR A 153 7.01 18.83 5.69
CA TYR A 153 7.30 18.90 7.12
C TYR A 153 6.27 19.72 7.91
N GLN A 154 5.14 20.11 7.30
CA GLN A 154 4.05 20.82 7.99
C GLN A 154 2.75 20.03 8.02
N GLY A 155 2.70 18.85 7.39
CA GLY A 155 1.50 18.00 7.36
C GLY A 155 0.41 18.57 6.44
N LYS A 156 0.79 19.39 5.46
CA LYS A 156 -0.14 20.08 4.56
C LYS A 156 -0.22 19.41 3.19
N TYR A 157 0.87 18.80 2.73
CA TYR A 157 0.98 18.32 1.35
C TYR A 157 1.64 16.95 1.27
N ALA A 158 1.13 16.15 0.34
CA ALA A 158 1.82 15.02 -0.27
C ALA A 158 1.94 15.29 -1.76
N PHE A 159 3.00 14.81 -2.39
CA PHE A 159 3.31 15.07 -3.79
C PHE A 159 3.96 13.85 -4.44
N SER A 160 3.57 13.57 -5.68
CA SER A 160 4.04 12.42 -6.44
C SER A 160 4.59 12.81 -7.81
N THR A 161 5.53 12.03 -8.32
CA THR A 161 6.03 12.15 -9.70
C THR A 161 5.17 11.35 -10.68
N CYS A 162 5.20 11.75 -11.95
CA CYS A 162 4.55 11.10 -13.09
C CYS A 162 5.54 11.09 -14.26
N TYR A 163 5.56 10.01 -15.05
CA TYR A 163 6.44 9.83 -16.23
C TYR A 163 5.66 9.59 -17.53
#